data_AF-A0A7C5QDW8-F1
#
_entry.id   AF-A0A7C5QDW8-F1
#
_cell.length_a   1.000
_cell.length_b   1.000
_cell.length_c   1.000
_cell.angle_alpha   90.00
_cell.angle_beta   90.00
_cell.angle_gamma   90.00
#
_symmetry.space_group_name_H-M   'P 1'
#
loop_
_entity.id
_entity.type
_entity.pdbx_description
1 polymer ?
#
loop_
_entity_poly.entity_id
_entity_poly.type
_entity_poly.pdbx_seq_one_letter_code
_entity_poly.pdbx_strand_id
1 'polypeptide(L)'
;MITFLAALTLLAAASADESADWVFLDNGQLRLGVKKTSGAAIAWLSQSGSSRNLVNHFDRGRLIQQSYYGDADGSLWNKKPWCWNPVQGGDWRGTGARLLDFRADKTQLYARTEPRHWASGTAIADATMEEWINLTGHVAHVRYKFAYHGATSHKTRPQEVPAVFVPADLETLVISDGAGGVNRSQPGWPNEYRKLSEPWAAYVDKNDFGLGVCVPVARELTCYRVVHNNAGDCSYFAPLVRFAIGPGFVYEYDVYLTIGTSANIQRVFRQLLESKP
;
A
#
# COMPACT_ATOMS: atom_id res chain seq x y z
N MET A 1 -63.92 -18.95 12.45
CA MET A 1 -62.94 -17.90 12.10
C MET A 1 -61.64 -18.22 12.81
N ILE A 2 -60.67 -18.81 12.11
CA ILE A 2 -59.29 -18.94 12.60
C ILE A 2 -58.40 -18.45 11.47
N THR A 3 -57.78 -17.30 11.69
CA THR A 3 -56.89 -16.63 10.76
C THR A 3 -55.48 -17.18 10.99
N PHE A 4 -54.88 -17.85 10.01
CA PHE A 4 -53.46 -18.19 10.04
C PHE A 4 -52.65 -17.02 9.46
N LEU A 5 -51.80 -16.42 10.28
CA LEU A 5 -50.77 -15.47 9.85
C LEU A 5 -49.57 -16.30 9.33
N ALA A 6 -49.25 -16.19 8.04
CA ALA A 6 -47.98 -16.67 7.51
C ALA A 6 -46.93 -15.56 7.66
N ALA A 7 -45.95 -15.79 8.52
CA ALA A 7 -44.77 -14.92 8.64
C ALA A 7 -43.81 -15.25 7.49
N LEU A 8 -43.62 -14.29 6.57
CA LEU A 8 -42.61 -14.37 5.51
C LEU A 8 -41.28 -13.84 6.07
N THR A 9 -40.34 -14.74 6.38
CA THR A 9 -38.97 -14.37 6.70
C THR A 9 -38.20 -14.06 5.42
N LEU A 10 -37.93 -12.78 5.16
CA LEU A 10 -36.92 -12.38 4.17
C LEU A 10 -35.53 -12.69 4.75
N LEU A 11 -34.84 -13.71 4.21
CA LEU A 11 -33.39 -13.79 4.33
C LEU A 11 -32.79 -12.74 3.38
N ALA A 12 -32.07 -11.78 3.94
CA ALA A 12 -31.25 -10.85 3.17
C ALA A 12 -30.09 -11.61 2.52
N ALA A 13 -30.03 -11.58 1.18
CA ALA A 13 -28.89 -12.04 0.42
C ALA A 13 -27.78 -10.98 0.47
N ALA A 14 -26.90 -11.07 1.46
CA ALA A 14 -25.60 -10.44 1.43
C ALA A 14 -24.57 -11.56 1.58
N SER A 15 -23.69 -11.74 0.57
CA SER A 15 -22.38 -12.44 0.64
C SER A 15 -22.01 -13.29 -0.60
N ALA A 16 -22.18 -12.79 -1.83
CA ALA A 16 -21.51 -13.42 -2.99
C ALA A 16 -20.38 -12.53 -3.54
N ASP A 17 -20.59 -11.21 -3.55
CA ASP A 17 -19.73 -10.27 -4.28
C ASP A 17 -18.43 -9.88 -3.55
N GLU A 18 -18.43 -9.84 -2.20
CA GLU A 18 -17.21 -9.54 -1.43
C GLU A 18 -16.12 -10.61 -1.59
N SER A 19 -16.51 -11.88 -1.79
CA SER A 19 -15.55 -12.97 -2.02
C SER A 19 -14.83 -12.83 -3.37
N ALA A 20 -15.47 -12.15 -4.33
CA ALA A 20 -14.94 -11.93 -5.66
C ALA A 20 -13.99 -10.74 -5.73
N ASP A 21 -14.01 -9.78 -4.79
CA ASP A 21 -13.08 -8.63 -4.78
C ASP A 21 -11.66 -9.04 -4.38
N TRP A 22 -11.55 -9.93 -3.39
CA TRP A 22 -10.27 -10.34 -2.83
C TRP A 22 -9.58 -11.42 -3.65
N VAL A 23 -8.26 -11.30 -3.80
CA VAL A 23 -7.39 -12.40 -4.23
C VAL A 23 -6.28 -12.54 -3.21
N PHE A 24 -6.07 -13.77 -2.73
CA PHE A 24 -5.06 -14.08 -1.74
C PHE A 24 -3.98 -14.98 -2.31
N LEU A 25 -2.73 -14.61 -2.03
CA LEU A 25 -1.57 -15.46 -2.11
C LEU A 25 -1.28 -16.03 -0.71
N ASP A 26 -0.97 -17.31 -0.61
CA ASP A 26 -0.60 -17.98 0.63
C ASP A 26 0.38 -19.12 0.35
N ASN A 27 1.58 -19.03 0.93
CA ASN A 27 2.62 -20.03 0.78
C ASN A 27 2.77 -20.95 2.03
N GLY A 28 1.80 -20.91 2.95
CA GLY A 28 1.83 -21.65 4.21
C GLY A 28 2.61 -20.96 5.33
N GLN A 29 3.28 -19.84 5.05
CA GLN A 29 4.00 -19.04 6.05
C GLN A 29 3.51 -17.59 6.09
N LEU A 30 3.36 -16.98 4.92
CA LEU A 30 2.88 -15.61 4.74
C LEU A 30 1.64 -15.63 3.86
N ARG A 31 0.65 -14.80 4.22
CA ARG A 31 -0.56 -14.58 3.45
C ARG A 31 -0.66 -13.11 3.06
N LEU A 32 -0.84 -12.85 1.77
CA LEU A 32 -0.98 -11.52 1.19
C LEU A 32 -2.28 -11.45 0.42
N GLY A 33 -3.04 -10.38 0.58
CA GLY A 33 -4.30 -10.17 -0.14
C GLY A 33 -4.33 -8.82 -0.85
N VAL A 34 -4.88 -8.85 -2.06
CA VAL A 34 -5.15 -7.65 -2.88
C VAL A 34 -6.65 -7.47 -3.10
N LYS A 35 -7.08 -6.24 -3.36
CA LYS A 35 -8.47 -5.92 -3.77
C LYS A 35 -8.52 -5.60 -5.26
N LYS A 36 -9.24 -6.39 -6.05
CA LYS A 36 -9.39 -6.16 -7.50
C LYS A 36 -10.11 -4.85 -7.80
N THR A 37 -11.09 -4.48 -6.98
CA THR A 37 -11.78 -3.20 -7.09
C THR A 37 -10.89 -1.99 -6.77
N SER A 38 -9.71 -2.20 -6.18
CA SER A 38 -8.71 -1.19 -5.85
C SER A 38 -7.44 -1.34 -6.70
N GLY A 39 -7.58 -1.69 -7.98
CA GLY A 39 -6.42 -1.82 -8.88
C GLY A 39 -5.38 -2.83 -8.42
N ALA A 40 -5.83 -3.89 -7.73
CA ALA A 40 -4.99 -4.91 -7.07
C ALA A 40 -4.00 -4.39 -6.01
N ALA A 41 -4.19 -3.17 -5.51
CA ALA A 41 -3.40 -2.68 -4.38
C ALA A 41 -3.50 -3.64 -3.17
N ILE A 42 -2.38 -3.79 -2.47
CA ILE A 42 -2.23 -4.71 -1.35
C ILE A 42 -3.02 -4.16 -0.16
N ALA A 43 -3.98 -4.97 0.30
CA ALA A 43 -4.92 -4.62 1.35
C ALA A 43 -4.87 -5.60 2.53
N TRP A 44 -4.05 -6.65 2.44
CA TRP A 44 -3.84 -7.62 3.50
C TRP A 44 -2.42 -8.15 3.56
N LEU A 45 -1.84 -8.22 4.76
CA LEU A 45 -0.63 -8.98 5.04
C LEU A 45 -0.73 -9.61 6.44
N SER A 46 -0.51 -10.92 6.53
CA SER A 46 -0.54 -11.66 7.79
C SER A 46 0.33 -12.90 7.74
N GLN A 47 0.54 -13.53 8.90
CA GLN A 47 0.98 -14.92 8.94
C GLN A 47 -0.10 -15.80 8.29
N SER A 48 0.31 -16.87 7.61
CA SER A 48 -0.64 -17.86 7.08
C SER A 48 -1.54 -18.40 8.21
N GLY A 49 -2.84 -18.54 7.92
CA GLY A 49 -3.85 -18.98 8.89
C GLY A 49 -4.25 -17.93 9.95
N SER A 50 -3.59 -16.77 10.03
CA SER A 50 -3.96 -15.70 10.96
C SER A 50 -5.15 -14.87 10.45
N SER A 51 -5.99 -14.42 11.37
CA SER A 51 -7.04 -13.42 11.10
C SER A 51 -6.58 -11.97 11.31
N ARG A 52 -5.36 -11.75 11.81
CA ARG A 52 -4.81 -10.40 12.06
C ARG A 52 -4.19 -9.85 10.79
N ASN A 53 -4.87 -8.87 10.18
CA ASN A 53 -4.34 -8.09 9.07
C ASN A 53 -3.46 -6.94 9.58
N LEU A 54 -2.25 -6.80 9.01
CA LEU A 54 -1.31 -5.73 9.34
C LEU A 54 -1.34 -4.56 8.35
N VAL A 55 -2.26 -4.58 7.37
CA VAL A 55 -2.48 -3.51 6.39
C VAL A 55 -3.81 -2.84 6.66
N ASN A 56 -3.81 -1.51 6.74
CA ASN A 56 -5.07 -0.75 6.79
C ASN A 56 -5.70 -0.77 5.39
N HIS A 57 -7.01 -0.97 5.33
CA HIS A 57 -7.78 -1.03 4.09
C HIS A 57 -9.15 -0.35 4.24
N PHE A 58 -9.25 0.64 5.14
CA PHE A 58 -10.50 1.34 5.48
C PHE A 58 -11.12 2.04 4.25
N ASP A 59 -10.29 2.61 3.38
CA ASP A 59 -10.72 3.26 2.13
C ASP A 59 -9.71 2.96 1.00
N ARG A 60 -9.84 3.65 -0.14
CA ARG A 60 -9.00 3.47 -1.32
C ARG A 60 -7.65 4.19 -1.26
N GLY A 61 -7.48 5.14 -0.33
CA GLY A 61 -6.22 5.83 -0.06
C GLY A 61 -5.34 5.09 0.96
N ARG A 62 -5.95 4.30 1.85
CA ARG A 62 -5.24 3.52 2.88
C ARG A 62 -5.03 2.10 2.43
N LEU A 63 -3.88 1.81 1.81
CA LEU A 63 -3.44 0.51 1.29
C LEU A 63 -1.89 0.48 1.28
N ILE A 64 -1.29 -0.62 0.81
CA ILE A 64 0.08 -0.56 0.26
C ILE A 64 -0.04 -0.40 -1.26
N GLN A 65 0.35 0.76 -1.78
CA GLN A 65 -0.01 1.13 -3.16
C GLN A 65 0.92 2.16 -3.82
N GLN A 66 0.97 2.13 -5.16
CA GLN A 66 1.63 3.16 -5.96
C GLN A 66 0.85 4.49 -5.91
N SER A 67 1.58 5.59 -5.67
CA SER A 67 1.06 6.95 -5.58
C SER A 67 2.15 7.93 -6.05
N TYR A 68 1.88 8.68 -7.12
CA TYR A 68 2.86 9.63 -7.67
C TYR A 68 2.30 11.04 -7.72
N TYR A 69 3.19 12.03 -7.79
CA TYR A 69 2.86 13.45 -7.75
C TYR A 69 3.46 14.18 -8.94
N GLY A 70 2.64 14.97 -9.60
CA GLY A 70 3.01 15.89 -10.66
C GLY A 70 2.72 17.33 -10.29
N ASP A 71 2.66 18.19 -11.30
CA ASP A 71 2.40 19.61 -11.12
C ASP A 71 0.94 19.92 -10.84
N ALA A 72 0.66 21.15 -10.41
CA ALA A 72 -0.72 21.61 -10.21
C ALA A 72 -1.49 21.53 -11.53
N ASP A 73 -2.68 20.95 -11.50
CA ASP A 73 -3.53 20.69 -12.67
C ASP A 73 -4.91 21.36 -12.55
N GLY A 74 -5.11 22.16 -11.51
CA GLY A 74 -6.38 22.82 -11.20
C GLY A 74 -7.41 21.93 -10.50
N SER A 75 -7.07 20.67 -10.19
CA SER A 75 -7.95 19.79 -9.43
C SER A 75 -8.11 20.25 -7.97
N LEU A 76 -9.23 19.87 -7.35
CA LEU A 76 -9.54 20.20 -5.96
C LEU A 76 -9.77 18.94 -5.13
N TRP A 77 -8.94 18.74 -4.10
CA TRP A 77 -9.20 17.75 -3.06
C TRP A 77 -9.94 18.41 -1.91
N ASN A 78 -11.21 18.03 -1.71
CA ASN A 78 -12.08 18.63 -0.69
C ASN A 78 -12.04 20.17 -0.68
N LYS A 79 -12.25 20.77 -1.87
CA LYS A 79 -12.23 22.23 -2.12
C LYS A 79 -10.85 22.91 -1.97
N LYS A 80 -9.78 22.17 -1.70
CA LYS A 80 -8.41 22.70 -1.66
C LYS A 80 -7.66 22.36 -2.94
N PRO A 81 -6.85 23.28 -3.50
CA PRO A 81 -5.99 22.98 -4.65
C PRO A 81 -5.18 21.71 -4.44
N TRP A 82 -5.15 20.86 -5.46
CA TRP A 82 -4.34 19.65 -5.49
C TRP A 82 -3.44 19.64 -6.72
N CYS A 83 -2.61 18.62 -6.80
CA CYS A 83 -1.73 18.38 -7.91
C CYS A 83 -2.13 17.11 -8.65
N TRP A 84 -1.58 16.95 -9.86
CA TRP A 84 -1.72 15.71 -10.60
C TRP A 84 -1.22 14.54 -9.74
N ASN A 85 -2.10 13.59 -9.43
CA ASN A 85 -1.77 12.52 -8.47
C ASN A 85 -2.42 11.19 -8.85
N PRO A 86 -1.77 10.36 -9.70
CA PRO A 86 -2.22 9.00 -9.98
C PRO A 86 -2.03 8.09 -8.75
N VAL A 87 -3.09 7.35 -8.43
CA VAL A 87 -3.17 6.42 -7.29
C VAL A 87 -3.72 5.07 -7.77
N GLN A 88 -3.08 3.98 -7.33
CA GLN A 88 -3.44 2.60 -7.71
C GLN A 88 -4.77 2.13 -7.09
N GLY A 89 -5.08 2.53 -5.86
CA GLY A 89 -6.25 2.06 -5.12
C GLY A 89 -7.56 2.72 -5.55
N GLY A 90 -7.50 3.99 -5.96
CA GLY A 90 -8.67 4.80 -6.29
C GLY A 90 -8.61 6.20 -5.71
N ASP A 91 -9.72 6.91 -5.79
CA ASP A 91 -9.86 8.30 -5.36
C ASP A 91 -10.36 8.45 -3.92
N TRP A 92 -10.33 9.69 -3.41
CA TRP A 92 -10.76 10.03 -2.05
C TRP A 92 -12.26 9.89 -1.78
N ARG A 93 -13.08 9.73 -2.83
CA ARG A 93 -14.54 9.53 -2.75
C ARG A 93 -14.92 8.06 -2.88
N GLY A 94 -13.95 7.17 -3.04
CA GLY A 94 -14.14 5.72 -3.06
C GLY A 94 -14.24 5.10 -4.45
N THR A 95 -14.03 5.86 -5.53
CA THR A 95 -14.01 5.26 -6.88
C THR A 95 -12.70 4.51 -7.09
N GLY A 96 -12.77 3.21 -7.40
CA GLY A 96 -11.59 2.37 -7.59
C GLY A 96 -10.84 2.61 -8.90
N ALA A 97 -9.54 2.38 -8.92
CA ALA A 97 -8.80 2.24 -10.17
C ALA A 97 -9.23 0.98 -10.94
N ARG A 98 -8.95 0.93 -12.24
CA ARG A 98 -9.44 -0.14 -13.12
C ARG A 98 -8.34 -1.13 -13.46
N LEU A 99 -8.60 -2.41 -13.24
CA LEU A 99 -7.72 -3.48 -13.73
C LEU A 99 -7.82 -3.61 -15.26
N LEU A 100 -6.66 -3.68 -15.90
CA LEU A 100 -6.49 -3.87 -17.34
C LEU A 100 -6.03 -5.29 -17.68
N ASP A 101 -5.20 -5.90 -16.82
CA ASP A 101 -4.81 -7.31 -16.87
C ASP A 101 -4.59 -7.79 -15.43
N PHE A 102 -4.87 -9.06 -15.17
CA PHE A 102 -4.77 -9.66 -13.84
C PHE A 102 -4.57 -11.17 -13.95
N ARG A 103 -3.54 -11.69 -13.28
CA ARG A 103 -3.22 -13.12 -13.22
C ARG A 103 -2.70 -13.44 -11.84
N ALA A 104 -3.17 -14.54 -11.24
CA ALA A 104 -2.68 -14.96 -9.94
C ALA A 104 -2.73 -16.49 -9.82
N ASP A 105 -1.81 -17.03 -9.02
CA ASP A 105 -1.85 -18.40 -8.52
C ASP A 105 -1.76 -18.40 -6.98
N LYS A 106 -1.28 -19.48 -6.37
CA LYS A 106 -1.18 -19.59 -4.91
C LYS A 106 -0.11 -18.67 -4.31
N THR A 107 0.97 -18.38 -5.01
CA THR A 107 2.14 -17.67 -4.45
C THR A 107 2.59 -16.50 -5.31
N GLN A 108 2.04 -16.34 -6.51
CA GLN A 108 2.40 -15.30 -7.46
C GLN A 108 1.18 -14.53 -7.95
N LEU A 109 1.37 -13.23 -8.22
CA LEU A 109 0.38 -12.35 -8.81
C LEU A 109 1.04 -11.38 -9.80
N TYR A 110 0.33 -11.09 -10.88
CA TYR A 110 0.57 -9.96 -11.75
C TYR A 110 -0.72 -9.15 -11.90
N ALA A 111 -0.60 -7.82 -11.80
CA ALA A 111 -1.68 -6.93 -12.17
C ALA A 111 -1.15 -5.75 -12.99
N ARG A 112 -2.00 -5.25 -13.89
CA ARG A 112 -1.81 -3.99 -14.61
C ARG A 112 -3.06 -3.14 -14.45
N THR A 113 -2.88 -1.91 -14.02
CA THR A 113 -3.93 -1.01 -13.55
C THR A 113 -3.87 0.31 -14.29
N GLU A 114 -5.03 0.82 -14.71
CA GLU A 114 -5.24 2.22 -15.07
C GLU A 114 -5.50 3.00 -13.77
N PRO A 115 -4.57 3.86 -13.34
CA PRO A 115 -4.71 4.57 -12.07
C PRO A 115 -5.81 5.62 -12.14
N ARG A 116 -6.25 6.04 -10.96
CA ARG A 116 -7.22 7.12 -10.82
C ARG A 116 -6.52 8.35 -10.25
N HIS A 117 -6.95 9.51 -10.71
CA HIS A 117 -6.54 10.77 -10.13
C HIS A 117 -7.15 10.93 -8.73
N TRP A 118 -6.31 11.10 -7.70
CA TRP A 118 -6.76 11.17 -6.31
C TRP A 118 -7.88 12.18 -6.11
N ALA A 119 -7.68 13.44 -6.50
CA ALA A 119 -8.63 14.53 -6.19
C ALA A 119 -9.90 14.56 -7.07
N SER A 120 -9.75 14.50 -8.40
CA SER A 120 -10.87 14.58 -9.35
C SER A 120 -11.66 13.28 -9.44
N GLY A 121 -11.02 12.13 -9.21
CA GLY A 121 -11.61 10.82 -9.47
C GLY A 121 -11.61 10.40 -10.93
N THR A 122 -11.01 11.18 -11.83
CA THR A 122 -10.92 10.82 -13.26
C THR A 122 -9.88 9.72 -13.47
N ALA A 123 -10.12 8.82 -14.43
CA ALA A 123 -9.08 7.89 -14.87
C ALA A 123 -7.90 8.67 -15.48
N ILE A 124 -6.69 8.21 -15.23
CA ILE A 124 -5.47 8.73 -15.86
C ILE A 124 -5.08 7.72 -16.94
N ALA A 125 -5.76 7.83 -18.08
CA ALA A 125 -5.68 6.87 -19.18
C ALA A 125 -4.32 6.85 -19.89
N ASP A 126 -3.50 7.88 -19.65
CA ASP A 126 -2.14 8.01 -20.15
C ASP A 126 -1.09 7.52 -19.14
N ALA A 127 -1.49 6.75 -18.12
CA ALA A 127 -0.58 6.07 -17.20
C ALA A 127 -1.00 4.62 -16.96
N THR A 128 -0.01 3.77 -16.66
CA THR A 128 -0.24 2.40 -16.18
C THR A 128 0.62 2.11 -14.97
N MET A 129 0.04 1.38 -14.02
CA MET A 129 0.71 0.84 -12.84
C MET A 129 0.69 -0.68 -12.93
N GLU A 130 1.86 -1.31 -12.94
CA GLU A 130 2.00 -2.76 -12.91
C GLU A 130 2.62 -3.20 -11.58
N GLU A 131 2.24 -4.38 -11.11
CA GLU A 131 2.87 -5.04 -9.98
C GLU A 131 3.04 -6.54 -10.25
N TRP A 132 4.18 -7.08 -9.82
CA TRP A 132 4.43 -8.52 -9.75
C TRP A 132 4.73 -8.87 -8.31
N ILE A 133 3.95 -9.77 -7.71
CA ILE A 133 4.11 -10.22 -6.34
C ILE A 133 4.52 -11.68 -6.33
N ASN A 134 5.54 -12.03 -5.54
CA ASN A 134 5.94 -13.41 -5.28
C ASN A 134 6.17 -13.64 -3.78
N LEU A 135 5.62 -14.72 -3.23
CA LEU A 135 5.81 -15.12 -1.84
C LEU A 135 6.90 -16.19 -1.71
N THR A 136 8.01 -15.87 -1.04
CA THR A 136 9.10 -16.82 -0.76
C THR A 136 9.41 -16.82 0.74
N GLY A 137 9.16 -17.94 1.40
CA GLY A 137 9.29 -18.05 2.85
C GLY A 137 8.43 -17.00 3.57
N HIS A 138 9.06 -16.23 4.46
CA HIS A 138 8.42 -15.12 5.19
C HIS A 138 8.49 -13.75 4.48
N VAL A 139 8.82 -13.71 3.19
CA VAL A 139 8.98 -12.47 2.42
C VAL A 139 8.01 -12.44 1.24
N ALA A 140 7.31 -11.32 1.08
CA ALA A 140 6.68 -10.96 -0.18
C ALA A 140 7.60 -10.02 -0.94
N HIS A 141 8.02 -10.40 -2.14
CA HIS A 141 8.71 -9.53 -3.08
C HIS A 141 7.69 -8.94 -4.04
N VAL A 142 7.63 -7.62 -4.11
CA VAL A 142 6.80 -6.87 -5.04
C VAL A 142 7.72 -6.08 -5.97
N ARG A 143 7.64 -6.33 -7.27
CA ARG A 143 8.21 -5.42 -8.28
C ARG A 143 7.10 -4.51 -8.75
N TYR A 144 7.29 -3.21 -8.64
CA TYR A 144 6.38 -2.22 -9.21
C TYR A 144 6.95 -1.64 -10.49
N LYS A 145 6.06 -1.26 -11.39
CA LYS A 145 6.39 -0.47 -12.57
C LYS A 145 5.33 0.58 -12.81
N PHE A 146 5.78 1.82 -12.95
CA PHE A 146 4.96 2.92 -13.41
C PHE A 146 5.40 3.33 -14.82
N ALA A 147 4.45 3.46 -15.74
CA ALA A 147 4.68 3.98 -17.08
C ALA A 147 3.74 5.15 -17.36
N TYR A 148 4.28 6.23 -17.91
CA TYR A 148 3.54 7.43 -18.29
C TYR A 148 3.70 7.69 -19.79
N HIS A 149 2.56 7.82 -20.47
CA HIS A 149 2.41 7.98 -21.91
C HIS A 149 1.80 9.34 -22.29
N GLY A 150 1.57 10.22 -21.31
CA GLY A 150 1.01 11.54 -21.56
C GLY A 150 2.02 12.53 -22.12
N ALA A 151 1.52 13.68 -22.56
CA ALA A 151 2.31 14.73 -23.19
C ALA A 151 2.86 15.78 -22.20
N THR A 152 2.39 15.77 -20.96
CA THR A 152 2.73 16.79 -19.97
C THR A 152 3.99 16.42 -19.21
N SER A 153 4.97 17.33 -19.16
CA SER A 153 6.13 17.18 -18.28
C SER A 153 5.84 17.76 -16.90
N HIS A 154 6.06 16.97 -15.86
CA HIS A 154 5.97 17.33 -14.46
C HIS A 154 7.35 17.47 -13.83
N LYS A 155 7.55 18.50 -13.00
CA LYS A 155 8.81 18.76 -12.31
C LYS A 155 9.20 17.65 -11.32
N THR A 156 10.48 17.59 -10.98
CA THR A 156 11.01 16.70 -9.95
C THR A 156 10.29 16.89 -8.61
N ARG A 157 9.73 15.81 -8.08
CA ARG A 157 9.03 15.77 -6.80
C ARG A 157 9.48 14.55 -5.98
N PRO A 158 9.32 14.55 -4.64
CA PRO A 158 9.36 13.32 -3.88
C PRO A 158 8.17 12.44 -4.27
N GLN A 159 8.44 11.18 -4.57
CA GLN A 159 7.48 10.19 -5.07
C GLN A 159 7.35 9.06 -4.06
N GLU A 160 6.13 8.60 -3.79
CA GLU A 160 5.88 7.53 -2.82
C GLU A 160 6.07 6.17 -3.50
N VAL A 161 7.03 5.39 -3.00
CA VAL A 161 7.47 4.14 -3.64
C VAL A 161 7.55 2.97 -2.65
N PRO A 162 6.44 2.47 -2.08
CA PRO A 162 5.03 2.89 -2.23
C PRO A 162 4.51 3.65 -1.00
N ALA A 163 3.25 4.10 -1.04
CA ALA A 163 2.50 4.44 0.16
C ALA A 163 2.22 3.19 1.00
N VAL A 164 2.38 3.26 2.33
CA VAL A 164 2.19 2.13 3.25
C VAL A 164 1.31 2.57 4.42
N PHE A 165 0.09 2.05 4.47
CA PHE A 165 -0.83 2.27 5.57
C PHE A 165 -1.02 1.01 6.40
N VAL A 166 -0.85 1.15 7.71
CA VAL A 166 -1.06 0.08 8.68
C VAL A 166 -2.12 0.50 9.72
N PRO A 167 -2.77 -0.46 10.40
CA PRO A 167 -3.71 -0.13 11.47
C PRO A 167 -3.03 0.65 12.61
N ALA A 168 -3.82 1.46 13.32
CA ALA A 168 -3.28 2.40 14.32
C ALA A 168 -2.64 1.72 15.54
N ASP A 169 -2.94 0.45 15.82
CA ASP A 169 -2.31 -0.33 16.90
C ASP A 169 -0.83 -0.65 16.62
N LEU A 170 -0.39 -0.59 15.36
CA LEU A 170 1.03 -0.62 15.00
C LEU A 170 1.62 0.77 15.24
N GLU A 171 1.92 1.07 16.50
CA GLU A 171 2.10 2.44 16.94
C GLU A 171 3.49 3.03 16.75
N THR A 172 4.51 2.16 16.70
CA THR A 172 5.91 2.56 16.76
C THR A 172 6.57 2.41 15.39
N LEU A 173 7.01 3.52 14.81
CA LEU A 173 7.89 3.54 13.65
C LEU A 173 9.30 3.12 14.09
N VAL A 174 9.85 2.12 13.40
CA VAL A 174 11.20 1.60 13.60
C VAL A 174 12.02 1.79 12.33
N ILE A 175 13.21 2.36 12.47
CA ILE A 175 14.20 2.53 11.39
C ILE A 175 15.58 2.12 11.91
N SER A 176 16.50 1.72 11.03
CA SER A 176 17.89 1.45 11.44
C SER A 176 18.57 2.72 12.00
N ASP A 177 19.48 2.55 12.95
CA ASP A 177 20.40 3.61 13.41
C ASP A 177 21.71 3.65 12.59
N GLY A 178 21.93 2.69 11.69
CA GLY A 178 23.15 2.55 10.89
C GLY A 178 24.36 1.97 11.65
N ALA A 179 24.23 1.71 12.95
CA ALA A 179 25.28 1.19 13.83
C ALA A 179 24.97 -0.23 14.33
N GLY A 180 23.95 -0.88 13.77
CA GLY A 180 23.55 -2.24 14.12
C GLY A 180 22.23 -2.32 14.88
N GLY A 181 21.76 -1.22 15.48
CA GLY A 181 20.51 -1.12 16.24
C GLY A 181 19.38 -0.46 15.46
N VAL A 182 18.40 0.08 16.20
CA VAL A 182 17.20 0.72 15.65
C VAL A 182 16.80 1.95 16.44
N ASN A 183 16.30 2.97 15.75
CA ASN A 183 15.58 4.10 16.33
C ASN A 183 14.07 3.83 16.33
N ARG A 184 13.41 4.24 17.41
CA ARG A 184 11.96 4.10 17.61
C ARG A 184 11.32 5.47 17.79
N SER A 185 10.17 5.69 17.16
CA SER A 185 9.39 6.92 17.32
C SER A 185 7.91 6.70 17.07
N GLN A 186 7.05 7.60 17.55
CA GLN A 186 5.64 7.68 17.18
C GLN A 186 5.41 8.99 16.42
N PRO A 187 5.34 8.97 15.07
CA PRO A 187 5.12 10.18 14.29
C PRO A 187 3.80 10.89 14.64
N GLY A 188 3.78 12.21 14.62
CA GLY A 188 2.58 13.02 14.79
C GLY A 188 1.82 13.25 13.48
N TRP A 189 0.98 14.28 13.49
CA TRP A 189 0.32 14.85 12.32
C TRP A 189 0.67 16.34 12.21
N PRO A 190 0.91 16.91 11.01
CA PRO A 190 0.90 16.28 9.69
C PRO A 190 2.20 15.52 9.38
N ASN A 191 2.46 15.25 8.10
CA ASN A 191 3.67 14.57 7.62
C ASN A 191 4.96 15.08 8.25
N GLU A 192 5.71 14.13 8.81
CA GLU A 192 7.10 14.27 9.16
C GLU A 192 7.99 13.57 8.11
N TYR A 193 9.30 13.80 8.17
CA TYR A 193 10.29 13.21 7.28
C TYR A 193 11.42 12.56 8.08
N ARG A 194 11.98 11.48 7.56
CA ARG A 194 13.12 10.76 8.13
C ARG A 194 14.14 10.41 7.05
N LYS A 195 15.42 10.41 7.41
CA LYS A 195 16.48 9.79 6.62
C LYS A 195 16.60 8.31 7.00
N LEU A 196 16.98 7.49 6.03
CA LEU A 196 17.16 6.05 6.18
C LEU A 196 18.64 5.70 5.99
N SER A 197 19.27 5.18 7.05
CA SER A 197 20.63 4.63 7.00
C SER A 197 20.68 3.27 6.29
N GLU A 198 19.64 2.46 6.50
CA GLU A 198 19.34 1.24 5.75
C GLU A 198 17.98 1.43 5.05
N PRO A 199 17.76 0.86 3.86
CA PRO A 199 16.59 1.15 3.03
C PRO A 199 15.30 0.46 3.49
N TRP A 200 15.08 0.35 4.80
CA TRP A 200 13.90 -0.27 5.39
C TRP A 200 13.33 0.53 6.56
N ALA A 201 12.03 0.38 6.77
CA ALA A 201 11.29 0.88 7.92
C ALA A 201 10.21 -0.12 8.32
N ALA A 202 9.73 -0.04 9.56
CA ALA A 202 8.63 -0.87 10.04
C ALA A 202 7.69 -0.07 10.95
N TYR A 203 6.43 -0.50 11.02
CA TYR A 203 5.56 -0.17 12.14
C TYR A 203 5.29 -1.43 12.96
N VAL A 204 5.45 -1.32 14.28
CA VAL A 204 5.24 -2.42 15.24
C VAL A 204 4.28 -2.01 16.34
N ASP A 205 3.57 -2.99 16.88
CA ASP A 205 2.71 -2.83 18.05
C ASP A 205 3.50 -2.76 19.37
N LYS A 206 2.76 -2.62 20.47
CA LYS A 206 3.32 -2.60 21.84
C LYS A 206 4.09 -3.87 22.25
N ASN A 207 3.88 -4.99 21.54
CA ASN A 207 4.58 -6.25 21.75
C ASN A 207 5.74 -6.44 20.76
N ASP A 208 6.15 -5.36 20.09
CA ASP A 208 7.18 -5.32 19.05
C ASP A 208 6.84 -6.09 17.78
N PHE A 209 5.59 -6.53 17.56
CA PHE A 209 5.22 -7.28 16.35
C PHE A 209 4.59 -6.36 15.31
N GLY A 210 4.99 -6.48 14.04
CA GLY A 210 4.36 -5.68 12.98
C GLY A 210 4.87 -5.97 11.58
N LEU A 211 4.81 -4.95 10.74
CA LEU A 211 5.06 -5.00 9.30
C LEU A 211 6.30 -4.18 8.96
N GLY A 212 7.26 -4.82 8.29
CA GLY A 212 8.45 -4.18 7.73
C GLY A 212 8.37 -4.05 6.21
N VAL A 213 8.93 -2.95 5.70
CA VAL A 213 9.05 -2.67 4.26
C VAL A 213 10.48 -2.26 3.96
N CYS A 214 11.10 -2.92 2.99
CA CYS A 214 12.41 -2.58 2.44
C CYS A 214 12.26 -2.15 0.98
N VAL A 215 12.80 -0.98 0.64
CA VAL A 215 12.78 -0.41 -0.70
C VAL A 215 14.21 0.01 -1.05
N PRO A 216 15.01 -0.86 -1.71
CA PRO A 216 16.46 -0.66 -1.86
C PRO A 216 16.88 0.66 -2.49
N VAL A 217 16.00 1.30 -3.28
CA VAL A 217 16.24 2.59 -3.94
C VAL A 217 15.97 3.82 -3.07
N ALA A 218 15.23 3.67 -1.96
CA ALA A 218 14.83 4.80 -1.11
C ALA A 218 15.88 5.10 -0.02
N ARG A 219 16.07 6.39 0.30
CA ARG A 219 16.96 6.88 1.37
C ARG A 219 16.28 7.85 2.33
N GLU A 220 15.02 8.17 2.06
CA GLU A 220 14.19 9.03 2.88
C GLU A 220 12.80 8.39 2.96
N LEU A 221 12.03 8.77 3.98
CA LEU A 221 10.60 8.49 4.04
C LEU A 221 9.85 9.71 4.55
N THR A 222 8.56 9.77 4.22
CA THR A 222 7.59 10.58 4.96
C THR A 222 6.74 9.68 5.84
N CYS A 223 6.28 10.17 6.98
CA CYS A 223 5.42 9.41 7.90
C CYS A 223 4.46 10.33 8.67
N TYR A 224 3.34 9.78 9.12
CA TYR A 224 2.44 10.41 10.08
C TYR A 224 1.60 9.35 10.80
N ARG A 225 0.88 9.78 11.84
CA ARG A 225 -0.18 9.00 12.47
C ARG A 225 -1.46 9.82 12.60
N VAL A 226 -2.61 9.16 12.48
CA VAL A 226 -3.93 9.73 12.77
C VAL A 226 -4.63 8.81 13.76
N VAL A 227 -4.96 9.35 14.94
CA VAL A 227 -5.65 8.62 16.01
C VAL A 227 -6.77 9.51 16.56
N HIS A 228 -8.00 9.26 16.11
CA HIS A 228 -9.22 9.93 16.53
C HIS A 228 -10.20 8.98 17.23
N ASN A 229 -9.76 7.75 17.54
CA ASN A 229 -10.55 6.64 18.06
C ASN A 229 -11.71 6.25 17.12
N ASN A 230 -11.43 6.17 15.81
CA ASN A 230 -12.39 5.71 14.82
C ASN A 230 -11.77 4.73 13.80
N ALA A 231 -12.61 4.16 12.95
CA ALA A 231 -12.20 3.11 12.01
C ALA A 231 -11.20 3.57 10.94
N GLY A 232 -11.05 4.88 10.71
CA GLY A 232 -10.06 5.46 9.79
C GLY A 232 -8.70 5.74 10.44
N ASP A 233 -8.51 5.43 11.72
CA ASP A 233 -7.23 5.62 12.38
C ASP A 233 -6.14 4.76 11.73
N CYS A 234 -4.95 5.34 11.55
CA CYS A 234 -3.87 4.68 10.85
C CYS A 234 -2.50 5.21 11.23
N SER A 235 -1.50 4.38 10.95
CA SER A 235 -0.10 4.76 10.91
C SER A 235 0.35 4.69 9.46
N TYR A 236 1.13 5.68 9.05
CA TYR A 236 1.52 5.84 7.65
C TYR A 236 3.03 6.07 7.53
N PHE A 237 3.62 5.45 6.52
CA PHE A 237 4.84 5.97 5.91
C PHE A 237 4.85 5.72 4.41
N ALA A 238 5.72 6.43 3.69
CA ALA A 238 6.10 6.10 2.34
C ALA A 238 7.61 6.32 2.16
N PRO A 239 8.36 5.32 1.68
CA PRO A 239 9.71 5.53 1.19
C PRO A 239 9.68 6.48 0.00
N LEU A 240 10.66 7.38 -0.08
CA LEU A 240 10.69 8.45 -1.07
C LEU A 240 11.88 8.31 -2.02
N VAL A 241 11.61 8.52 -3.31
CA VAL A 241 12.60 8.76 -4.35
C VAL A 241 12.22 10.04 -5.09
N ARG A 242 13.21 10.81 -5.53
CA ARG A 242 12.99 12.07 -6.26
C ARG A 242 13.19 11.87 -7.75
N PHE A 243 12.14 12.06 -8.53
CA PHE A 243 12.22 12.08 -10.00
C PHE A 243 11.14 12.97 -10.61
N ALA A 244 11.41 13.44 -11.83
CA ALA A 244 10.45 14.10 -12.71
C ALA A 244 9.70 13.03 -13.52
N ILE A 245 8.46 13.34 -13.92
CA ILE A 245 7.64 12.47 -14.76
C ILE A 245 7.35 13.25 -16.04
N GLY A 246 7.67 12.68 -17.20
CA GLY A 246 7.42 13.32 -18.49
C GLY A 246 7.16 12.29 -19.59
N PRO A 247 6.91 12.73 -20.84
CA PRO A 247 6.52 11.84 -21.92
C PRO A 247 7.45 10.62 -22.07
N GLY A 248 6.87 9.42 -22.04
CA GLY A 248 7.61 8.16 -22.18
C GLY A 248 8.33 7.69 -20.91
N PHE A 249 8.10 8.33 -19.76
CA PHE A 249 8.72 7.96 -18.49
C PHE A 249 8.30 6.55 -18.05
N VAL A 250 9.28 5.75 -17.63
CA VAL A 250 9.09 4.43 -17.03
C VAL A 250 9.97 4.34 -15.80
N TYR A 251 9.42 3.85 -14.70
CA TYR A 251 10.15 3.64 -13.45
C TYR A 251 9.79 2.28 -12.84
N GLU A 252 10.81 1.50 -12.52
CA GLU A 252 10.68 0.18 -11.90
C GLU A 252 11.45 0.14 -10.58
N TYR A 253 10.89 -0.52 -9.58
CA TYR A 253 11.55 -0.68 -8.28
C TYR A 253 11.04 -1.92 -7.55
N ASP A 254 11.91 -2.47 -6.71
CA ASP A 254 11.60 -3.59 -5.82
C ASP A 254 11.16 -3.10 -4.44
N VAL A 255 10.20 -3.80 -3.88
CA VAL A 255 9.73 -3.67 -2.50
C VAL A 255 9.70 -5.06 -1.87
N TYR A 256 10.18 -5.16 -0.64
CA TYR A 256 10.13 -6.39 0.13
C TYR A 256 9.33 -6.17 1.39
N LEU A 257 8.33 -7.00 1.60
CA LEU A 257 7.46 -6.97 2.76
C LEU A 257 7.76 -8.20 3.62
N THR A 258 7.83 -7.99 4.93
CA THR A 258 7.90 -9.10 5.90
C THR A 258 7.20 -8.69 7.19
N ILE A 259 6.98 -9.65 8.07
CA ILE A 259 6.27 -9.44 9.35
C ILE A 259 7.05 -10.10 10.48
N GLY A 260 6.95 -9.57 11.68
CA GLY A 260 7.63 -10.13 12.85
C GLY A 260 8.04 -9.07 13.87
N THR A 261 8.97 -9.44 14.75
CA THR A 261 9.61 -8.48 15.66
C THR A 261 10.52 -7.53 14.90
N SER A 262 10.84 -6.35 15.47
CA SER A 262 11.73 -5.41 14.79
C SER A 262 13.11 -6.03 14.53
N ALA A 263 13.61 -6.85 15.45
CA ALA A 263 14.85 -7.60 15.30
C ALA A 263 14.79 -8.62 14.16
N ASN A 264 13.68 -9.35 14.02
CA ASN A 264 13.48 -10.29 12.92
C ASN A 264 13.39 -9.58 11.57
N ILE A 265 12.64 -8.47 11.50
CA ILE A 265 12.52 -7.65 10.29
C ILE A 265 13.89 -7.15 9.83
N GLN A 266 14.66 -6.55 10.75
CA GLN A 266 16.01 -6.06 10.45
C GLN A 266 16.92 -7.17 9.95
N ARG A 267 16.91 -8.34 10.60
CA ARG A 267 17.71 -9.50 10.18
C ARG A 267 17.35 -9.97 8.78
N VAL A 268 16.05 -10.14 8.50
CA VAL A 268 15.55 -10.58 7.18
C VAL A 268 16.01 -9.61 6.08
N PHE A 269 15.86 -8.30 6.30
CA PHE A 269 16.24 -7.32 5.30
C PHE A 269 17.74 -7.16 5.12
N ARG A 270 18.57 -7.28 6.16
CA ARG A 270 20.02 -7.31 6.01
C ARG A 270 20.48 -8.49 5.15
N GLN A 271 19.99 -9.70 5.44
CA GLN A 271 20.28 -10.89 4.64
C GLN A 271 19.84 -10.73 3.19
N LEU A 272 18.68 -10.10 2.96
CA LEU A 272 18.17 -9.82 1.62
C LEU A 272 19.06 -8.84 0.85
N LEU A 273 19.54 -7.79 1.51
CA LEU A 273 20.40 -6.78 0.88
C LEU A 273 21.82 -7.29 0.62
N GLU A 274 22.35 -8.18 1.46
CA GLU A 274 23.66 -8.82 1.29
C GLU A 274 23.68 -9.89 0.18
N SER A 275 22.54 -10.52 -0.09
CA SER A 275 22.42 -11.59 -1.10
C SER A 275 22.19 -11.06 -2.53
N LYS A 276 21.99 -9.76 -2.70
CA LYS A 276 21.93 -9.14 -4.03
C LYS A 276 23.37 -8.89 -4.54
N PRO A 277 23.73 -9.40 -5.73
CA PRO A 277 25.05 -9.17 -6.33
C PRO A 277 25.28 -7.70 -6.72
#